data_AF-A0A166FCV6-F1
#
_entry.id   AF-A0A166FCV6-F1
#
_cell.length_a   1.000
_cell.length_b   1.000
_cell.length_c   1.000
_cell.angle_alpha   90.00
_cell.angle_beta   90.00
_cell.angle_gamma   90.00
#
_symmetry.space_group_name_H-M   'P 1'
#
loop_
_entity.id
_entity.type
_entity.pdbx_description
1 polymer ?
#
loop_
_entity_poly.entity_id
_entity_poly.type
_entity_poly.pdbx_seq_one_letter_code
_entity_poly.pdbx_strand_id
1 'polypeptide(L)' 'MPESVRIFIGYDSNETIAYHVLVQSIIENSSLPLSITPIALNNVRSIFKRDKHPLQSTEFSFSRFLAPYLSNY' A
#
# COMPACT_ATOMS: atom_id res chain seq x y z
N MET A 1 -10.46 -0.77 22.38
CA MET A 1 -10.84 0.08 21.23
C MET A 1 -11.42 -0.83 20.16
N PRO A 2 -12.42 -0.41 19.38
CA PRO A 2 -12.90 -1.22 18.25
C PRO A 2 -11.72 -1.52 17.31
N GLU A 3 -11.67 -2.74 16.80
CA GLU A 3 -10.63 -3.18 15.88
C GLU A 3 -10.76 -2.39 14.57
N SER A 4 -9.70 -1.69 14.17
CA SER A 4 -9.68 -0.94 12.91
C SER A 4 -9.44 -1.88 11.73
N VAL A 5 -10.17 -1.69 10.63
CA VAL A 5 -9.94 -2.43 9.39
C VAL A 5 -8.58 -2.02 8.82
N ARG A 6 -7.66 -3.00 8.72
CA ARG A 6 -6.32 -2.80 8.15
C ARG A 6 -6.41 -2.84 6.63
N ILE A 7 -5.99 -1.75 5.98
CA ILE A 7 -5.99 -1.61 4.52
C ILE A 7 -4.56 -1.30 4.07
N PHE A 8 -4.03 -2.16 3.22
CA PHE A 8 -2.73 -1.95 2.59
C PHE A 8 -2.93 -1.48 1.15
N ILE A 9 -2.37 -0.32 0.82
CA ILE A 9 -2.47 0.25 -0.52
C ILE A 9 -1.06 0.36 -1.07
N GLY A 10 -0.75 -0.33 -2.16
CA GLY A 10 0.56 -0.14 -2.77
C GLY A 10 0.66 1.26 -3.38
N TYR A 11 1.84 1.85 -3.22
CA TYR A 11 2.11 3.24 -3.61
C TYR A 11 3.02 3.26 -4.83
N ASP A 12 2.71 4.16 -5.77
CA ASP A 12 3.56 4.47 -6.92
C ASP A 12 3.80 5.98 -6.99
N SER A 13 5.07 6.37 -6.99
CA SER A 13 5.45 7.78 -7.08
C SER A 13 5.01 8.46 -8.37
N ASN A 14 4.73 7.71 -9.45
CA ASN A 14 4.23 8.27 -10.70
C ASN A 14 2.70 8.44 -10.70
N GLU A 15 1.98 7.80 -9.78
CA GLU A 15 0.51 7.77 -9.71
C GLU A 15 0.00 8.23 -8.33
N THR A 16 0.61 9.28 -7.78
CA THR A 16 0.30 9.79 -6.43
C THR A 16 -1.16 10.24 -6.28
N ILE A 17 -1.74 10.80 -7.34
CA ILE A 17 -3.13 11.24 -7.34
C ILE A 17 -4.07 10.04 -7.18
N ALA A 18 -3.81 8.93 -7.88
CA ALA A 18 -4.62 7.72 -7.77
C ALA A 18 -4.63 7.17 -6.33
N TYR A 19 -3.49 7.21 -5.64
CA TYR A 19 -3.40 6.86 -4.21
C TYR A 19 -4.30 7.75 -3.35
N HIS A 20 -4.20 9.07 -3.49
CA HIS A 20 -4.99 10.00 -2.68
C HIS A 20 -6.49 9.92 -2.98
N VAL A 21 -6.89 9.76 -4.23
CA VAL A 21 -8.29 9.55 -4.63
C VAL A 21 -8.85 8.29 -3.99
N LEU A 22 -8.10 7.18 -4.02
CA LEU A 22 -8.51 5.93 -3.37
C LEU A 22 -8.66 6.10 -1.86
N VAL A 23 -7.67 6.71 -1.18
CA VAL A 23 -7.71 6.96 0.26
C VAL A 23 -8.92 7.81 0.65
N GLN A 24 -9.14 8.91 -0.08
CA GLN A 24 -10.28 9.80 0.16
C GLN A 24 -11.61 9.06 -0.01
N SER A 25 -11.75 8.29 -1.10
CA SER A 25 -12.95 7.51 -1.37
C SER A 25 -13.23 6.49 -0.26
N ILE A 26 -12.21 5.80 0.26
CA ILE A 26 -12.37 4.84 1.36
C ILE A 26 -12.83 5.57 2.65
N ILE A 27 -12.26 6.74 2.96
CA ILE A 27 -12.64 7.53 4.13
C ILE A 27 -14.11 7.97 4.05
N GLU A 28 -14.55 8.46 2.90
CA GLU A 28 -15.91 8.97 2.70
C GLU A 28 -16.99 7.87 2.76
N ASN A 29 -16.62 6.63 2.40
CA ASN A 29 -17.59 5.54 2.23
C ASN A 29 -17.51 4.47 3.34
N SER A 30 -16.53 4.54 4.25
CA SER A 30 -16.41 3.58 5.35
C SER A 30 -17.28 3.96 6.55
N SER A 31 -17.99 2.97 7.10
CA SER A 31 -18.69 3.08 8.38
C SER A 31 -17.88 2.50 9.56
N LEU A 32 -16.67 2.01 9.29
CA LEU A 32 -15.78 1.39 10.27
C LEU A 32 -14.50 2.21 10.45
N PRO A 33 -13.87 2.21 11.63
CA PRO A 33 -12.53 2.75 11.83
C PRO A 33 -11.51 2.08 10.90
N LEU A 34 -10.62 2.87 10.32
CA LEU A 34 -9.66 2.43 9.30
C LEU A 34 -8.22 2.62 9.74
N SER A 35 -7.36 1.68 9.37
CA SER A 35 -5.90 1.81 9.43
C SER A 35 -5.34 1.65 8.02
N ILE A 36 -5.03 2.76 7.36
CA ILE A 36 -4.54 2.78 5.98
C ILE A 36 -3.01 2.87 5.97
N THR A 37 -2.35 1.89 5.36
CA THR A 37 -0.89 1.79 5.30
C THR A 37 -0.41 1.78 3.84
N PRO A 38 0.28 2.82 3.36
CA PRO A 38 0.91 2.80 2.03
C PRO A 38 2.09 1.82 1.99
N ILE A 39 2.12 0.95 0.98
CA ILE A 39 3.28 0.10 0.68
C ILE A 39 4.14 0.78 -0.38
N ALA A 40 4.91 1.78 0.04
CA ALA A 40 5.92 2.44 -0.78
C ALA A 40 7.25 1.69 -0.73
N LEU A 41 7.87 1.42 -1.89
CA LEU A 41 9.11 0.65 -1.98
C LEU A 41 10.24 1.22 -1.11
N ASN A 42 10.33 2.56 -0.99
CA ASN A 42 11.32 3.21 -0.14
C ASN A 42 11.16 2.88 1.36
N ASN A 43 9.94 2.67 1.82
CA ASN A 43 9.66 2.40 3.24
C ASN A 43 9.89 0.93 3.60
N VAL A 44 9.83 0.03 2.62
CA VAL A 44 9.95 -1.42 2.82
C VAL A 44 11.33 -1.97 2.40
N ARG A 45 12.32 -1.12 2.13
CA ARG A 45 13.67 -1.55 1.71
C ARG A 45 14.36 -2.54 2.67
N SER A 46 14.02 -2.50 3.96
CA SER A 46 14.56 -3.44 4.94
C SER A 46 14.08 -4.88 4.72
N ILE A 47 12.87 -5.06 4.19
CA ILE A 47 12.19 -6.35 4.00
C ILE A 47 12.06 -6.74 2.51
N PHE A 48 12.15 -5.78 1.60
CA PHE A 48 12.07 -5.96 0.15
C PHE A 48 13.33 -5.39 -0.49
N LYS A 49 14.28 -6.29 -0.83
CA LYS A 49 15.63 -5.94 -1.31
C LYS A 49 15.82 -6.20 -2.81
N ARG A 50 14.73 -6.37 -3.55
CA ARG A 50 14.82 -6.67 -4.98
C ARG A 50 15.17 -5.41 -5.76
N ASP A 51 16.14 -5.52 -6.67
CA ASP A 51 16.50 -4.42 -7.55
C ASP A 51 15.34 -4.02 -8.48
N LYS A 52 15.28 -2.73 -8.80
CA LYS A 52 14.34 -2.21 -9.81
C LYS A 52 14.70 -2.83 -11.16
N HIS A 53 13.73 -3.48 -11.78
CA HIS A 53 13.93 -4.07 -13.11
C HIS A 53 13.54 -3.04 -14.19
N PRO A 54 14.29 -2.90 -15.29
CA PRO A 54 13.97 -1.90 -16.34
C PRO A 54 12.56 -2.03 -16.93
N LEU A 55 12.01 -3.25 -16.95
CA LEU A 55 10.66 -3.56 -17.43
C LEU A 55 9.58 -3.44 -16.34
N GLN A 56 9.88 -2.81 -15.20
CA GLN A 56 8.94 -2.60 -14.12
C GLN A 56 7.89 -1.55 -14.53
N SER A 57 6.64 -1.99 -14.69
CA SER A 57 5.55 -1.11 -15.11
C SER A 57 5.11 -0.14 -14.01
N THR A 58 5.03 -0.60 -12.75
CA THR A 58 4.66 0.24 -11.59
C THR A 58 5.41 -0.19 -10.32
N GLU A 59 5.60 0.72 -9.37
CA GLU A 59 6.12 0.40 -8.04
C GLU A 59 5.15 -0.52 -7.27
N PHE A 60 3.85 -0.28 -7.44
CA PHE A 60 2.76 -1.08 -6.90
C PHE A 60 2.86 -2.58 -7.26
N SER A 61 3.14 -2.91 -8.52
CA SER A 61 3.12 -4.29 -9.01
C SER A 61 4.10 -5.20 -8.26
N PHE A 62 5.18 -4.62 -7.72
CA PHE A 62 6.23 -5.34 -7.00
C PHE A 62 6.00 -5.39 -5.49
N SER A 63 5.26 -4.43 -4.94
CA SER A 63 5.00 -4.35 -3.50
C SER A 63 3.69 -5.03 -3.06
N ARG A 64 2.75 -5.26 -3.99
CA ARG A 64 1.40 -5.82 -3.69
C ARG A 64 1.38 -7.15 -2.93
N PHE A 65 2.43 -7.96 -3.06
CA PHE A 65 2.54 -9.27 -2.40
C PHE A 65 2.97 -9.17 -0.92
N LEU A 66 3.33 -7.97 -0.44
CA LEU A 66 3.76 -7.78 0.94
C LEU A 66 2.59 -7.75 1.92
N ALA A 67 1.34 -7.62 1.46
CA ALA A 67 0.18 -7.52 2.36
C ALA A 67 0.03 -8.72 3.33
N PRO A 68 0.13 -10.00 2.91
CA PRO A 68 0.15 -11.14 3.82
C PRO A 68 1.33 -11.09 4.81
N TYR A 69 2.53 -10.76 4.32
CA TYR A 69 3.73 -10.63 5.17
C TYR A 69 3.55 -9.57 6.26
N LEU A 70 3.02 -8.39 5.92
CA LEU A 70 2.71 -7.31 6.86
C LEU A 70 1.56 -7.65 7.81
N SER A 71 0.81 -8.72 7.52
CA SER A 71 -0.30 -9.22 8.33
C SER A 71 0.08 -10.41 9.21
N ASN A 72 1.34 -10.84 9.21
CA ASN A 72 1.85 -12.04 9.91
C ASN A 72 1.31 -13.38 9.40
N TYR A 73 1.11 -13.49 8.08
CA TYR A 73 0.68 -14.69 7.34
C TYR A 73 -0.78 -15.10 7.55
#